data_AF-A0A1F2PHH0-F1
#
_entry.id   AF-A0A1F2PHH0-F1
#
_cell.length_a   1.000
_cell.length_b   1.000
_cell.length_c   1.000
_cell.angle_alpha   90.00
_cell.angle_beta   90.00
_cell.angle_gamma   90.00
#
_symmetry.space_group_name_H-M   'P 1'
#
loop_
_entity.id
_entity.type
_entity.pdbx_description
1 polymer ?
#
loop_
_entity_poly.entity_id
_entity_poly.type
_entity_poly.pdbx_seq_one_letter_code
_entity_poly.pdbx_strand_id
1 'polypeptide(L)'
;MELIKKNSGKKGFTLVEIIVVLVVLAILAAFIIPTMLGFVADAKGKAYIAEAREVYVAAQAVATEYSGLLQMTDSDPYEWYGLTNCLGSTKIATRRDYDLKDPKTDPVIIRDYYTPRVQSSLQMYRYLGNDITISKLDPMNAANITKLSAGESAWTVTVGTDPDRHDTKTAKVTKVVYYKNHYKVTIEENSATVEKY
;
A
#
# COMPACT_ATOMS: atom_id res chain seq x y z
N MET A 1 -68.78 34.01 18.81
CA MET A 1 -67.94 34.19 17.60
C MET A 1 -66.96 33.03 17.56
N GLU A 2 -67.08 32.15 16.57
CA GLU A 2 -66.06 31.14 16.29
C GLU A 2 -65.74 31.23 14.80
N LEU A 3 -64.51 31.61 14.48
CA LEU A 3 -64.02 31.76 13.11
C LEU A 3 -63.33 30.44 12.71
N ILE A 4 -64.04 29.59 11.96
CA ILE A 4 -63.45 28.37 11.41
C ILE A 4 -62.48 28.75 10.29
N LYS A 5 -61.18 28.60 10.58
CA LYS A 5 -60.06 28.88 9.67
C LYS A 5 -60.04 27.84 8.54
N LYS A 6 -60.37 28.25 7.32
CA LYS A 6 -60.35 27.43 6.09
C LYS A 6 -58.93 27.02 5.75
N ASN A 7 -58.62 25.73 5.87
CA ASN A 7 -57.31 25.16 5.56
C ASN A 7 -57.12 25.14 4.03
N SER A 8 -56.34 26.09 3.49
CA SER A 8 -56.10 26.24 2.06
C SER A 8 -55.23 25.10 1.51
N GLY A 9 -55.85 24.25 0.70
CA GLY A 9 -55.30 23.45 -0.41
C GLY A 9 -53.82 23.08 -0.37
N LYS A 10 -53.49 21.97 0.31
CA LYS A 10 -52.28 21.21 -0.03
C LYS A 10 -52.56 20.39 -1.29
N LYS A 11 -52.19 20.92 -2.46
CA LYS A 11 -52.11 20.10 -3.68
C LYS A 11 -50.99 19.09 -3.46
N GLY A 12 -51.34 17.82 -3.22
CA GLY A 12 -50.38 16.73 -3.14
C GLY A 12 -49.77 16.47 -4.52
N PHE A 13 -48.52 16.00 -4.54
CA PHE A 13 -47.87 15.48 -5.73
C PHE A 13 -48.70 14.33 -6.31
N THR A 14 -48.95 14.33 -7.61
CA THR A 14 -49.68 13.22 -8.23
C THR A 14 -48.76 12.00 -8.39
N LEU A 15 -49.33 10.79 -8.34
CA LEU A 15 -48.58 9.56 -8.59
C LEU A 15 -47.91 9.59 -9.98
N VAL A 16 -48.61 10.17 -10.97
CA VAL A 16 -48.13 10.30 -12.35
C VAL A 16 -46.85 11.15 -12.43
N GLU A 17 -46.79 12.27 -11.70
CA GLU A 17 -45.60 13.12 -11.68
C GLU A 17 -44.39 12.41 -11.06
N ILE A 18 -44.58 11.56 -10.04
CA ILE A 18 -43.49 10.78 -9.44
C ILE A 18 -42.98 9.68 -10.39
N ILE A 19 -43.87 8.93 -11.05
CA ILE A 19 -43.42 7.82 -11.91
C ILE A 19 -42.63 8.33 -13.12
N VAL A 20 -43.04 9.46 -13.71
CA VAL A 20 -42.33 10.05 -14.87
C VAL A 20 -40.91 10.45 -14.47
N VAL A 21 -40.75 11.07 -13.30
CA VAL A 21 -39.43 11.45 -12.78
C VAL A 21 -38.57 10.21 -12.51
N LEU A 22 -39.12 9.17 -11.87
CA LEU A 22 -38.39 7.94 -11.60
C LEU A 22 -37.95 7.23 -12.88
N VAL A 23 -38.77 7.23 -13.93
CA VAL A 23 -38.42 6.65 -15.24
C VAL A 23 -37.26 7.42 -15.87
N VAL A 24 -37.30 8.75 -15.88
CA VAL A 24 -36.21 9.56 -16.42
C VAL A 24 -34.91 9.34 -15.63
N LEU A 25 -34.98 9.34 -14.29
CA LEU A 25 -33.82 9.06 -13.43
C LEU A 25 -33.24 7.67 -13.68
N ALA A 26 -34.09 6.66 -13.89
CA ALA A 26 -33.66 5.30 -14.19
C ALA A 26 -32.89 5.21 -15.52
N ILE A 27 -33.39 5.88 -16.57
CA ILE A 27 -32.72 5.90 -17.88
C ILE A 27 -31.36 6.61 -17.78
N LEU A 28 -31.28 7.74 -17.09
CA LEU A 28 -30.01 8.47 -16.89
C LEU A 28 -29.01 7.64 -16.08
N ALA A 29 -29.47 7.03 -14.99
CA ALA A 29 -28.64 6.19 -14.15
C ALA A 29 -28.05 5.00 -14.92
N ALA A 30 -28.82 4.38 -15.83
CA ALA A 30 -28.38 3.23 -16.61
C ALA A 30 -27.12 3.50 -17.45
N PHE A 31 -26.95 4.72 -17.98
CA PHE A 31 -25.76 5.09 -18.76
C PHE A 31 -24.63 5.65 -17.91
N ILE A 32 -24.94 6.37 -16.82
CA ILE A 32 -23.94 7.05 -15.98
C ILE A 32 -23.23 6.08 -15.03
N ILE A 33 -23.94 5.12 -14.46
CA ILE A 33 -23.36 4.17 -13.49
C ILE A 33 -22.14 3.40 -14.05
N PRO A 34 -22.17 2.78 -15.25
CA PRO A 34 -21.04 2.01 -15.75
C PRO A 34 -19.79 2.86 -16.00
N THR A 35 -19.94 4.09 -16.50
CA THR A 35 -18.80 4.99 -16.74
C THR A 35 -18.18 5.47 -15.43
N MET A 36 -19.01 5.81 -14.45
CA MET A 36 -18.56 6.22 -13.12
C MET A 36 -17.81 5.10 -12.40
N LEU A 37 -18.25 3.83 -12.53
CA LEU A 37 -17.52 2.69 -11.97
C LEU A 37 -16.12 2.53 -12.58
N GLY A 38 -15.98 2.76 -13.89
CA GLY A 38 -14.69 2.78 -14.58
C GLY A 38 -13.76 3.87 -14.06
N PHE A 39 -14.26 5.11 -13.91
CA PHE A 39 -13.47 6.23 -13.37
C PHE A 39 -13.05 6.00 -11.91
N VAL A 40 -13.91 5.41 -11.08
CA VAL A 40 -13.55 5.05 -9.71
C VAL A 40 -12.43 4.00 -9.69
N ALA A 41 -12.47 3.01 -10.58
CA ALA A 41 -11.42 2.00 -10.67
C ALA A 41 -10.07 2.60 -11.11
N ASP A 42 -10.06 3.49 -12.10
CA ASP A 42 -8.86 4.21 -12.55
C ASP A 42 -8.31 5.14 -11.46
N ALA A 43 -9.18 5.89 -10.78
CA ALA A 43 -8.80 6.75 -9.66
C ALA A 43 -8.16 5.94 -8.51
N LYS A 44 -8.72 4.77 -8.18
CA LYS A 44 -8.10 3.85 -7.20
C LYS A 44 -6.73 3.37 -7.67
N GLY A 45 -6.60 2.97 -8.94
CA GLY A 45 -5.31 2.55 -9.50
C GLY A 45 -4.25 3.65 -9.38
N LYS A 46 -4.60 4.90 -9.70
CA LYS A 46 -3.72 6.07 -9.57
C LYS A 46 -3.36 6.36 -8.11
N ALA A 47 -4.31 6.24 -7.19
CA ALA A 47 -4.05 6.40 -5.76
C ALA A 47 -3.03 5.35 -5.27
N TYR A 48 -3.18 4.09 -5.68
CA TYR A 48 -2.22 3.04 -5.32
C TYR A 48 -0.85 3.21 -5.98
N ILE A 49 -0.76 3.81 -7.17
CA ILE A 49 0.53 4.21 -7.75
C ILE A 49 1.21 5.26 -6.86
N ALA A 50 0.46 6.24 -6.34
CA ALA A 50 1.02 7.25 -5.45
C ALA A 50 1.55 6.61 -4.16
N GLU A 51 0.77 5.74 -3.51
CA GLU A 51 1.23 5.00 -2.32
C GLU A 51 2.46 4.12 -2.63
N ALA A 52 2.48 3.42 -3.77
CA ALA A 52 3.64 2.63 -4.19
C ALA A 52 4.88 3.51 -4.45
N ARG A 53 4.71 4.76 -4.90
CA ARG A 53 5.81 5.72 -5.05
C ARG A 53 6.32 6.22 -3.71
N GLU A 54 5.45 6.40 -2.71
CA GLU A 54 5.88 6.70 -1.33
C GLU A 54 6.77 5.58 -0.80
N VAL A 55 6.37 4.32 -1.02
CA VAL A 55 7.20 3.15 -0.71
C VAL A 55 8.52 3.19 -1.48
N TYR A 56 8.51 3.47 -2.78
CA TYR A 56 9.74 3.57 -3.58
C TYR A 56 10.71 4.64 -3.05
N VAL A 57 10.20 5.83 -2.74
CA VAL A 57 11.02 6.95 -2.24
C VAL A 57 11.58 6.63 -0.86
N ALA A 58 10.76 6.08 0.04
CA ALA A 58 11.21 5.65 1.36
C ALA A 58 12.28 4.55 1.25
N ALA A 59 12.06 3.56 0.39
CA ALA A 59 13.01 2.48 0.14
C ALA A 59 14.34 3.03 -0.41
N GLN A 60 14.28 3.96 -1.35
CA GLN A 60 15.47 4.57 -1.95
C GLN A 60 16.26 5.40 -0.92
N ALA A 61 15.58 6.12 -0.04
CA ALA A 61 16.23 6.87 1.02
C ALA A 61 16.97 5.94 2.00
N VAL A 62 16.28 4.90 2.49
CA VAL A 62 16.88 3.92 3.40
C VAL A 62 18.01 3.15 2.72
N ALA A 63 17.82 2.68 1.49
CA ALA A 63 18.87 1.96 0.76
C ALA A 63 20.14 2.81 0.63
N THR A 64 20.01 4.09 0.27
CA THR A 64 21.16 5.01 0.14
C THR A 64 21.88 5.21 1.46
N GLU A 65 21.15 5.41 2.55
CA GLU A 65 21.73 5.63 3.86
C GLU A 65 22.53 4.41 4.36
N TYR A 66 21.92 3.22 4.35
CA TYR A 66 22.58 2.01 4.88
C TYR A 66 23.66 1.46 3.95
N SER A 67 23.52 1.66 2.64
CA SER A 67 24.60 1.35 1.71
C SER A 67 25.78 2.30 1.88
N GLY A 68 25.55 3.59 2.12
CA GLY A 68 26.62 4.58 2.29
C GLY A 68 27.34 4.47 3.64
N LEU A 69 26.60 4.32 4.73
CA LEU A 69 27.16 4.29 6.08
C LEU A 69 27.77 2.95 6.45
N LEU A 70 27.16 1.84 5.99
CA LEU A 70 27.42 0.50 6.53
C LEU A 70 27.79 -0.50 5.44
N GLN A 71 27.94 -0.04 4.19
CA GLN A 71 28.19 -0.88 3.01
C GLN A 71 27.19 -2.04 2.87
N MET A 72 25.99 -1.86 3.42
CA MET A 72 24.92 -2.84 3.35
C MET A 72 24.36 -2.83 1.93
N THR A 73 24.37 -3.99 1.27
CA THR A 73 23.98 -4.13 -0.14
C THR A 73 23.19 -5.41 -0.31
N ASP A 74 22.66 -5.64 -1.51
CA ASP A 74 21.97 -6.90 -1.83
C ASP A 74 22.93 -8.05 -2.20
N SER A 75 24.24 -7.77 -2.23
CA SER A 75 25.29 -8.76 -2.49
C SER A 75 25.77 -9.49 -1.22
N ASP A 76 25.02 -9.42 -0.12
CA ASP A 76 25.33 -10.14 1.11
C ASP A 76 25.14 -11.66 0.87
N PRO A 77 26.14 -12.51 1.16
CA PRO A 77 26.05 -13.97 0.95
C PRO A 77 24.89 -14.64 1.71
N TYR A 78 24.29 -13.94 2.67
CA TYR A 78 23.05 -14.35 3.28
C TYR A 78 21.91 -13.47 2.72
N GLU A 79 21.25 -13.91 1.64
CA GLU A 79 20.18 -13.19 0.94
C GLU A 79 19.06 -12.65 1.86
N TRP A 80 18.84 -13.30 3.02
CA TRP A 80 17.91 -12.84 4.05
C TRP A 80 18.31 -11.50 4.71
N TYR A 81 19.56 -11.08 4.56
CA TYR A 81 20.12 -9.88 5.17
C TYR A 81 20.36 -8.73 4.18
N GLY A 82 20.10 -8.94 2.89
CA GLY A 82 20.22 -7.91 1.85
C GLY A 82 19.16 -6.81 1.97
N LEU A 83 19.45 -5.64 1.38
CA LEU A 83 18.54 -4.49 1.40
C LEU A 83 17.17 -4.82 0.78
N THR A 84 17.11 -5.63 -0.28
CA THR A 84 15.85 -6.08 -0.91
C THR A 84 14.94 -6.74 0.12
N ASN A 85 15.51 -7.59 0.98
CA ASN A 85 14.75 -8.29 2.02
C ASN A 85 14.26 -7.34 3.11
N CYS A 86 15.16 -6.49 3.62
CA CYS A 86 14.91 -5.63 4.79
C CYS A 86 13.88 -4.53 4.52
N LEU A 87 13.75 -4.10 3.26
CA LEU A 87 12.82 -3.05 2.83
C LEU A 87 11.43 -3.59 2.47
N GLY A 88 11.23 -4.91 2.52
CA GLY A 88 9.93 -5.55 2.31
C GLY A 88 8.98 -5.39 3.49
N SER A 89 7.69 -5.17 3.18
CA SER A 89 6.59 -4.95 4.16
C SER A 89 6.58 -5.93 5.35
N THR A 90 6.76 -7.23 5.11
CA THR A 90 6.72 -8.27 6.15
C THR A 90 7.83 -8.12 7.18
N LYS A 91 9.03 -7.76 6.73
CA LYS A 91 10.17 -7.55 7.63
C LYS A 91 9.94 -6.31 8.46
N ILE A 92 9.47 -5.25 7.83
CA ILE A 92 9.10 -3.99 8.50
C ILE A 92 8.04 -4.24 9.58
N ALA A 93 6.96 -4.95 9.25
CA ALA A 93 5.88 -5.25 10.18
C ALA A 93 6.30 -6.18 11.33
N THR A 94 7.10 -7.21 11.05
CA THR A 94 7.59 -8.13 12.09
C THR A 94 8.61 -7.45 13.01
N ARG A 95 9.49 -6.57 12.51
CA ARG A 95 10.45 -5.83 13.33
C ARG A 95 9.79 -4.75 14.20
N ARG A 96 8.67 -4.17 13.76
CA ARG A 96 7.88 -3.25 14.60
C ARG A 96 7.41 -3.92 15.90
N ASP A 97 6.98 -5.17 15.82
CA ASP A 97 6.39 -5.90 16.95
C ASP A 97 7.43 -6.40 17.97
N TYR A 98 8.72 -6.08 17.77
CA TYR A 98 9.75 -6.36 18.75
C TYR A 98 9.51 -5.50 19.99
N ASP A 99 9.01 -6.10 21.06
CA ASP A 99 8.91 -5.44 22.36
C ASP A 99 10.30 -5.39 23.03
N LEU A 100 11.04 -4.33 22.75
CA LEU A 100 12.34 -4.05 23.36
C LEU A 100 12.27 -3.75 24.86
N LYS A 101 11.06 -3.63 25.42
CA LYS A 101 10.85 -3.24 26.82
C LYS A 101 10.76 -4.44 27.76
N ASP A 102 10.70 -5.67 27.25
CA ASP A 102 10.81 -6.88 28.07
C ASP A 102 12.25 -7.43 28.04
N PRO A 103 13.03 -7.32 29.15
CA PRO A 103 14.37 -7.89 29.25
C PRO A 103 14.43 -9.43 29.14
N LYS A 104 13.28 -10.12 29.08
CA LYS A 104 13.19 -11.56 28.79
C LYS A 104 13.14 -11.88 27.31
N THR A 105 13.03 -10.88 26.43
CA THR A 105 13.29 -11.10 25.01
C THR A 105 14.75 -11.56 24.86
N ASP A 106 14.89 -12.72 24.25
CA ASP A 106 16.16 -13.44 24.07
C ASP A 106 17.31 -12.45 23.75
N PRO A 107 18.46 -12.48 24.47
CA PRO A 107 19.60 -11.61 24.18
C PRO A 107 20.07 -11.65 22.70
N VAL A 108 19.77 -12.72 21.97
CA VAL A 108 19.95 -12.80 20.50
C VAL A 108 19.09 -11.77 19.75
N ILE A 109 17.84 -11.55 20.20
CA ILE A 109 16.89 -10.57 19.63
C ILE A 109 17.35 -9.14 19.90
N ILE A 110 17.84 -8.85 21.11
CA ILE A 110 18.39 -7.53 21.47
C ILE A 110 19.64 -7.23 20.63
N ARG A 111 20.52 -8.23 20.42
CA ARG A 111 21.68 -8.07 19.53
C ARG A 111 21.26 -7.83 18.09
N ASP A 112 20.25 -8.55 17.60
CA ASP A 112 19.74 -8.39 16.23
C ASP A 112 19.11 -7.00 16.00
N TYR A 113 18.52 -6.39 17.04
CA TYR A 113 17.90 -5.08 16.96
C TYR A 113 18.85 -3.97 16.47
N TYR A 114 20.09 -3.97 16.95
CA TYR A 114 21.09 -2.98 16.55
C TYR A 114 21.78 -3.30 15.23
N THR A 115 21.37 -4.37 14.55
CA THR A 115 21.93 -4.69 13.24
C THR A 115 21.42 -3.73 12.17
N PRO A 116 22.27 -3.38 11.17
CA PRO A 116 21.90 -2.50 10.06
C PRO A 116 20.60 -2.92 9.35
N ARG A 117 20.37 -4.22 9.23
CA ARG A 117 19.14 -4.81 8.69
C ARG A 117 17.89 -4.41 9.48
N VAL A 118 17.92 -4.54 10.80
CA VAL A 118 16.72 -4.26 11.60
C VAL A 118 16.48 -2.76 11.63
N GLN A 119 17.54 -1.97 11.72
CA GLN A 119 17.44 -0.51 11.69
C GLN A 119 16.90 0.00 10.35
N SER A 120 17.29 -0.57 9.21
CA SER A 120 16.72 -0.21 7.91
C SER A 120 15.23 -0.54 7.81
N SER A 121 14.79 -1.72 8.25
CA SER A 121 13.36 -2.05 8.33
C SER A 121 12.59 -1.09 9.25
N LEU A 122 13.15 -0.73 10.41
CA LEU A 122 12.51 0.19 11.36
C LEU A 122 12.48 1.62 10.84
N GLN A 123 13.48 2.05 10.09
CA GLN A 123 13.49 3.36 9.46
C GLN A 123 12.44 3.45 8.37
N MET A 124 12.29 2.39 7.57
CA MET A 124 11.21 2.27 6.61
C MET A 124 9.84 2.30 7.29
N TYR A 125 9.69 1.66 8.46
CA TYR A 125 8.49 1.77 9.29
C TYR A 125 8.22 3.20 9.73
N ARG A 126 9.24 3.97 10.14
CA ARG A 126 9.08 5.37 10.54
C ARG A 126 8.62 6.27 9.39
N TYR A 127 9.04 5.97 8.16
CA TYR A 127 8.64 6.72 6.98
C TYR A 127 7.22 6.42 6.53
N LEU A 128 6.76 5.17 6.68
CA LEU A 128 5.50 4.72 6.06
C LEU A 128 4.39 4.41 7.07
N GLY A 129 4.73 4.13 8.32
CA GLY A 129 3.81 3.55 9.30
C GLY A 129 2.65 4.44 9.73
N ASN A 130 2.74 5.76 9.47
CA ASN A 130 1.64 6.70 9.72
C ASN A 130 0.66 6.78 8.54
N ASP A 131 1.15 6.57 7.31
CA ASP A 131 0.39 6.81 6.08
C ASP A 131 -0.16 5.50 5.49
N ILE A 132 0.53 4.38 5.74
CA ILE A 132 0.24 3.08 5.15
C ILE A 132 0.04 2.03 6.24
N THR A 133 -1.08 1.31 6.18
CA THR A 133 -1.31 0.13 7.04
C THR A 133 -0.53 -1.06 6.50
N ILE A 134 0.55 -1.43 7.19
CA ILE A 134 1.51 -2.46 6.72
C ILE A 134 1.06 -3.85 7.16
N SER A 135 0.97 -4.79 6.21
CA SER A 135 0.63 -6.18 6.49
C SER A 135 1.82 -6.98 7.02
N LYS A 136 1.53 -7.99 7.82
CA LYS A 136 2.48 -9.02 8.27
C LYS A 136 2.61 -10.19 7.29
N LEU A 137 1.82 -10.20 6.22
CA LEU A 137 1.85 -11.27 5.23
C LEU A 137 3.11 -11.16 4.36
N ASP A 138 3.68 -12.29 3.97
CA ASP A 138 4.81 -12.34 3.06
C ASP A 138 4.36 -12.23 1.60
N PRO A 139 4.62 -11.10 0.91
CA PRO A 139 4.22 -10.90 -0.47
C PRO A 139 5.02 -11.74 -1.48
N MET A 140 6.12 -12.38 -1.08
CA MET A 140 6.86 -13.31 -1.95
C MET A 140 6.10 -14.61 -2.18
N ASN A 141 5.13 -14.94 -1.32
CA ASN A 141 4.25 -16.09 -1.51
C ASN A 141 2.90 -15.62 -2.09
N ALA A 142 2.63 -15.99 -3.34
CA ALA A 142 1.40 -15.62 -4.04
C ALA A 142 0.11 -16.04 -3.30
N ALA A 143 0.14 -17.13 -2.51
CA ALA A 143 -1.01 -17.57 -1.72
C ALA A 143 -1.30 -16.69 -0.49
N ASN A 144 -0.34 -15.86 -0.07
CA ASN A 144 -0.53 -14.89 1.01
C ASN A 144 -1.13 -13.59 0.50
N ILE A 145 -0.82 -13.19 -0.74
CA ILE A 145 -1.34 -11.97 -1.36
C ILE A 145 -2.88 -11.97 -1.44
N THR A 146 -3.49 -13.13 -1.70
CA THR A 146 -4.96 -13.28 -1.73
C THR A 146 -5.61 -13.22 -0.34
N LYS A 147 -4.82 -13.32 0.72
CA LYS A 147 -5.27 -13.25 2.13
C LYS A 147 -5.10 -11.86 2.75
N LEU A 148 -4.62 -10.89 1.97
CA LEU A 148 -4.42 -9.52 2.42
C LEU A 148 -5.74 -8.90 2.87
N SER A 149 -5.79 -8.39 4.10
CA SER A 149 -7.02 -7.79 4.63
C SER A 149 -7.33 -6.48 3.91
N ALA A 150 -8.60 -6.10 3.88
CA ALA A 150 -9.02 -4.83 3.29
C ALA A 150 -8.30 -3.64 3.95
N GLY A 151 -7.68 -2.79 3.13
CA GLY A 151 -6.91 -1.63 3.59
C GLY A 151 -5.45 -1.93 3.97
N GLU A 152 -5.07 -3.18 4.19
CA GLU A 152 -3.67 -3.55 4.38
C GLU A 152 -2.88 -3.43 3.09
N SER A 153 -1.60 -3.12 3.24
CA SER A 153 -0.65 -2.94 2.15
C SER A 153 0.54 -3.87 2.36
N ALA A 154 0.95 -4.55 1.31
CA ALA A 154 2.14 -5.39 1.29
C ALA A 154 2.98 -5.02 0.08
N TRP A 155 4.30 -5.14 0.19
CA TRP A 155 5.21 -4.86 -0.91
C TRP A 155 6.53 -5.60 -0.79
N THR A 156 7.17 -5.78 -1.94
CA THR A 156 8.58 -6.15 -2.11
C THR A 156 9.34 -5.01 -2.76
N VAL A 157 10.63 -4.91 -2.42
CA VAL A 157 11.56 -3.94 -2.99
C VAL A 157 12.73 -4.73 -3.57
N THR A 158 13.26 -4.31 -4.71
CA THR A 158 14.51 -4.82 -5.28
C THR A 158 15.53 -3.70 -5.33
N VAL A 159 16.69 -3.92 -4.73
CA VAL A 159 17.82 -3.00 -4.70
C VAL A 159 18.97 -3.57 -5.53
N GLY A 160 19.50 -2.75 -6.44
CA GLY A 160 20.59 -3.08 -7.33
C GLY A 160 20.18 -3.88 -8.57
N THR A 161 21.20 -4.35 -9.29
CA THR A 161 21.07 -5.13 -10.51
C THR A 161 22.04 -6.29 -10.50
N ASP A 162 21.51 -7.47 -10.82
CA ASP A 162 22.22 -8.65 -11.31
C ASP A 162 22.95 -9.51 -10.24
N PRO A 163 22.44 -10.70 -9.88
CA PRO A 163 23.13 -11.65 -9.01
C PRO A 163 24.45 -12.18 -9.60
N ASP A 164 24.71 -11.99 -10.91
CA ASP A 164 25.91 -12.50 -11.60
C ASP A 164 27.09 -11.49 -11.68
N ARG A 165 26.91 -10.26 -11.16
CA ARG A 165 27.99 -9.26 -11.06
C ARG A 165 28.33 -8.96 -9.61
N HIS A 166 29.38 -9.61 -9.12
CA HIS A 166 29.94 -9.49 -7.77
C HIS A 166 30.50 -8.11 -7.37
N ASP A 167 30.22 -7.02 -8.10
CA ASP A 167 30.77 -5.69 -7.82
C ASP A 167 29.84 -4.51 -8.16
N THR A 168 28.56 -4.59 -7.81
CA THR A 168 27.79 -3.34 -7.68
C THR A 168 27.14 -3.25 -6.31
N LYS A 169 27.93 -2.74 -5.36
CA LYS A 169 27.43 -2.19 -4.09
C LYS A 169 26.55 -0.97 -4.35
N THR A 170 25.39 -1.17 -4.95
CA THR A 170 24.49 -0.08 -5.33
C THR A 170 23.29 -0.03 -4.40
N ALA A 171 22.92 1.20 -4.04
CA ALA A 171 21.73 1.50 -3.28
C ALA A 171 20.51 1.78 -4.16
N LYS A 172 20.63 1.63 -5.49
CA LYS A 172 19.56 1.99 -6.43
C LYS A 172 18.39 1.01 -6.30
N VAL A 173 17.21 1.50 -5.95
CA VAL A 173 15.97 0.72 -6.02
C VAL A 173 15.58 0.58 -7.48
N THR A 174 15.52 -0.66 -7.98
CA THR A 174 15.20 -0.96 -9.37
C THR A 174 13.75 -1.34 -9.58
N LYS A 175 13.14 -1.96 -8.56
CA LYS A 175 11.76 -2.43 -8.62
C LYS A 175 11.05 -2.32 -7.27
N VAL A 176 9.78 -1.95 -7.31
CA VAL A 176 8.84 -2.08 -6.18
C VAL A 176 7.58 -2.76 -6.68
N VAL A 177 7.17 -3.84 -6.02
CA VAL A 177 5.88 -4.48 -6.27
C VAL A 177 5.02 -4.29 -5.04
N TYR A 178 3.91 -3.60 -5.21
CA TYR A 178 3.02 -3.16 -4.13
C TYR A 178 1.63 -3.76 -4.31
N TYR A 179 1.00 -4.15 -3.21
CA TYR A 179 -0.27 -4.88 -3.16
C TYR A 179 -1.21 -4.21 -2.17
N LYS A 180 -2.43 -3.89 -2.61
CA LYS A 180 -3.52 -3.39 -1.75
C LYS A 180 -4.87 -3.65 -2.39
N ASN A 181 -5.85 -4.15 -1.63
CA ASN A 181 -7.24 -4.31 -2.07
C ASN A 181 -7.42 -5.01 -3.44
N HIS A 182 -6.66 -6.08 -3.72
CA HIS A 182 -6.64 -6.79 -5.02
C HIS A 182 -6.04 -6.02 -6.19
N TYR A 183 -5.32 -4.94 -5.93
CA TYR A 183 -4.50 -4.25 -6.92
C TYR A 183 -3.03 -4.55 -6.66
N LYS A 184 -2.32 -4.88 -7.72
CA LYS A 184 -0.87 -4.99 -7.77
C LYS A 184 -0.35 -3.82 -8.60
N VAL A 185 0.55 -3.05 -8.01
CA VAL A 185 1.27 -1.97 -8.65
C VAL A 185 2.72 -2.40 -8.81
N THR A 186 3.26 -2.32 -10.02
CA THR A 186 4.68 -2.58 -10.27
C THR A 186 5.33 -1.29 -10.73
N ILE A 187 6.32 -0.81 -9.99
CA ILE A 187 7.17 0.32 -10.37
C ILE A 187 8.53 -0.26 -10.75
N GLU A 188 8.96 -0.04 -11.98
CA GLU A 188 10.26 -0.46 -12.51
C GLU A 188 10.91 0.71 -13.25
N GLU A 189 12.06 1.15 -12.74
CA GLU A 189 12.85 2.29 -13.21
C GLU A 189 12.02 3.57 -13.49
N ASN A 190 11.45 3.70 -14.69
CA ASN A 190 10.67 4.86 -15.15
C ASN A 190 9.21 4.53 -15.48
N SER A 191 8.77 3.30 -15.23
CA SER A 191 7.42 2.83 -15.54
C SER A 191 6.66 2.43 -14.28
N ALA A 192 5.36 2.66 -14.28
CA ALA A 192 4.44 2.19 -13.25
C ALA A 192 3.25 1.52 -13.94
N THR A 193 2.97 0.28 -13.57
CA THR A 193 1.82 -0.50 -14.06
C THR A 193 0.91 -0.87 -12.91
N VAL A 194 -0.39 -0.99 -13.20
CA VAL A 194 -1.41 -1.39 -12.22
C VAL A 194 -2.26 -2.48 -12.84
N GLU A 195 -2.40 -3.58 -12.11
CA GLU A 195 -3.16 -4.74 -12.51
C GLU A 195 -4.00 -5.23 -11.34
N LYS A 196 -5.22 -5.69 -11.64
CA LYS A 196 -6.11 -6.30 -10.66
C LYS A 196 -5.90 -7.81 -10.70
N TYR A 197 -5.79 -8.45 -9.54
CA TYR A 197 -5.54 -9.90 -9.41
C TYR A 197 -6.60 -10.60 -8.55
#